data_AF-A0A959T215-F1
#
_entry.id   AF-A0A959T215-F1
#
_cell.length_a   1.000
_cell.length_b   1.000
_cell.length_c   1.000
_cell.angle_alpha   90.00
_cell.angle_beta   90.00
_cell.angle_gamma   90.00
#
_symmetry.space_group_name_H-M   'P 1'
#
loop_
_entity.id
_entity.type
_entity.pdbx_description
1 polymer ?
#
loop_
_entity_poly.entity_id
_entity_poly.type
_entity_poly.pdbx_seq_one_letter_code
_entity_poly.pdbx_strand_id
1 'polypeptide(L)' 'VADQFAQYGMPAPEEGEIQRMAGRILSDRDQLGRIRNTIVERKLMTHFKAMLEPKERRIPLDEFVNLARS' A
#
# COMPACT_ATOMS: atom_id res chain seq x y z
N VAL A 1 10.85 -1.80 -0.64
CA VAL A 1 11.07 -1.18 -1.98
C VAL A 1 11.75 -2.17 -2.92
N ALA A 2 12.81 -2.85 -2.49
CA ALA A 2 13.40 -3.98 -3.22
C ALA A 2 12.37 -5.08 -3.59
N ASP A 3 11.46 -5.42 -2.67
CA ASP A 3 10.40 -6.42 -2.92
C ASP A 3 9.43 -6.06 -4.06
N GLN A 4 9.33 -4.79 -4.45
CA GLN A 4 8.47 -4.37 -5.55
C GLN A 4 9.12 -4.63 -6.91
N PHE A 5 10.46 -4.62 -7.01
CA PHE A 5 11.17 -4.89 -8.26
C PHE A 5 11.17 -6.37 -8.63
N ALA A 6 11.25 -7.24 -7.61
CA ALA A 6 11.15 -8.69 -7.78
C ALA A 6 9.81 -9.12 -8.41
N GLN A 7 8.72 -8.39 -8.15
CA GLN A 7 7.39 -8.69 -8.69
C GLN A 7 7.24 -8.43 -10.19
N TYR A 8 8.14 -7.62 -10.78
CA TYR A 8 8.15 -7.33 -12.22
C TYR A 8 9.31 -8.02 -12.96
N GLY A 9 10.03 -8.94 -12.30
CA GLY A 9 11.19 -9.63 -12.89
C GLY A 9 12.38 -8.71 -13.16
N MET A 10 12.42 -7.53 -12.55
CA MET A 10 13.51 -6.57 -12.72
C MET A 10 14.64 -6.88 -11.72
N PRO A 11 15.91 -6.86 -12.16
CA PRO A 11 17.03 -7.01 -11.25
C PRO A 11 16.98 -5.92 -10.18
N ALA A 12 17.23 -6.30 -8.92
CA ALA A 12 17.26 -5.33 -7.85
C ALA A 12 18.35 -4.28 -8.15
N PRO A 13 18.02 -2.98 -8.20
CA PRO A 13 19.01 -1.95 -8.47
C PRO A 13 20.08 -1.91 -7.37
N GLU A 14 21.31 -1.53 -7.73
CA GLU A 14 22.40 -1.35 -6.76
C GLU A 14 21.99 -0.35 -5.66
N GLU A 15 22.46 -0.54 -4.43
CA GLU A 15 22.04 0.29 -3.27
C GLU A 15 22.16 1.80 -3.51
N GLY A 16 23.19 2.23 -4.24
CA GLY A 16 23.40 3.63 -4.62
C GLY A 16 22.35 4.17 -5.59
N GLU A 17 21.76 3.34 -6.45
CA GLU A 17 20.65 3.73 -7.33
C GLU A 17 19.33 3.86 -6.58
N ILE A 18 19.10 3.01 -5.58
CA ILE A 18 17.89 3.09 -4.74
C ILE A 18 17.85 4.44 -4.02
N GLN A 19 18.97 4.89 -3.45
CA GLN A 19 19.07 6.19 -2.78
C GLN A 19 18.90 7.37 -3.74
N ARG A 20 19.48 7.31 -4.94
CA ARG A 20 19.27 8.35 -5.97
C ARG A 20 17.82 8.44 -6.42
N MET A 21 17.17 7.30 -6.63
CA MET A 21 15.77 7.22 -7.04
C MET A 21 14.82 7.68 -5.92
N ALA A 22 15.09 7.29 -4.67
CA ALA A 22 14.37 7.80 -3.51
C ALA A 22 14.53 9.32 -3.39
N GLY A 23 15.76 9.84 -3.54
CA GLY A 23 16.02 11.29 -3.55
C GLY A 23 15.24 12.03 -4.63
N ARG A 24 15.12 11.46 -5.84
CA ARG A 24 14.34 12.06 -6.94
C ARG A 24 12.83 12.09 -6.65
N ILE A 25 12.27 11.00 -6.13
CA ILE A 25 10.85 10.93 -5.72
C ILE A 25 10.57 11.90 -4.56
N LEU A 26 11.51 12.02 -3.61
CA LEU A 26 11.39 12.94 -2.49
C LEU A 26 11.67 14.41 -2.86
N SER A 27 12.39 14.67 -3.95
CA SER A 27 12.60 16.05 -4.45
C SER A 27 11.38 16.58 -5.21
N ASP A 28 10.53 15.68 -5.69
CA ASP A 28 9.26 16.01 -6.31
C ASP A 28 8.22 16.31 -5.22
N ARG A 29 7.93 17.59 -5.03
CA ARG A 29 7.04 18.10 -3.98
C ARG A 29 5.61 17.57 -4.08
N ASP A 30 5.14 17.25 -5.28
CA ASP A 30 3.80 16.69 -5.47
C ASP A 30 3.76 15.22 -5.05
N GLN A 31 4.82 14.46 -5.35
CA GLN A 31 4.99 13.07 -4.89
C GLN A 31 5.11 13.00 -3.37
N LEU A 32 5.82 13.92 -2.73
CA LEU A 32 5.90 14.01 -1.27
C LEU A 32 4.54 14.22 -0.60
N GLY A 33 3.72 15.12 -1.16
CA GLY A 33 2.35 15.35 -0.68
C GLY A 33 1.51 14.07 -0.75
N ARG A 34 1.59 13.35 -1.87
CA ARG A 34 0.90 12.06 -2.06
C ARG A 34 1.35 11.00 -1.05
N ILE A 35 2.67 10.82 -0.88
CA ILE A 35 3.23 9.86 0.08
C ILE A 35 2.76 10.18 1.50
N ARG A 36 2.82 11.46 1.90
CA ARG A 36 2.33 11.90 3.22
C ARG A 36 0.86 11.54 3.40
N ASN A 37 0.02 11.84 2.41
CA ASN A 37 -1.42 11.55 2.49
C ASN A 37 -1.69 10.05 2.64
N THR A 38 -1.02 9.20 1.84
CA THR A 38 -1.16 7.73 1.95
C THR A 38 -0.74 7.21 3.32
N ILE A 39 0.35 7.74 3.90
CA ILE A 39 0.79 7.35 5.24
C ILE A 39 -0.25 7.74 6.30
N VAL A 40 -0.78 8.96 6.22
CA VAL A 40 -1.80 9.46 7.15
C VAL A 40 -3.08 8.62 7.06
N GLU A 41 -3.57 8.39 5.84
CA GLU A 41 -4.75 7.55 5.58
C GLU A 41 -4.58 6.16 6.18
N ARG A 42 -3.45 5.49 5.91
CA ARG A 42 -3.19 4.15 6.43
C ARG A 42 -3.15 4.11 7.96
N LYS A 43 -2.53 5.11 8.60
CA LYS A 43 -2.47 5.20 10.06
C LYS A 43 -3.85 5.38 10.67
N LEU A 44 -4.65 6.29 10.12
CA LEU A 44 -6.03 6.53 10.58
C LEU A 44 -6.88 5.28 10.39
N MET A 45 -6.84 4.66 9.21
CA MET A 45 -7.59 3.44 8.92
C MET A 45 -7.22 2.30 9.87
N THR A 46 -5.92 2.12 10.15
CA THR A 46 -5.44 1.09 11.08
C THR A 46 -5.91 1.38 12.50
N HIS A 47 -5.82 2.64 12.95
CA HIS A 47 -6.24 3.05 14.28
C HIS A 47 -7.75 2.80 14.50
N PHE A 48 -8.59 3.23 13.55
CA PHE A 48 -10.03 3.02 13.66
C PHE A 48 -10.41 1.54 13.52
N LYS A 49 -9.76 0.77 12.64
CA LYS A 49 -10.00 -0.68 12.55
C LYS A 49 -9.66 -1.41 13.85
N ALA A 50 -8.65 -0.96 14.59
CA ALA A 50 -8.28 -1.53 15.89
C ALA A 50 -9.23 -1.14 17.03
N MET A 51 -9.91 0.00 16.91
CA MET A 51 -10.97 0.42 17.85
C MET A 51 -12.31 -0.28 17.59
N LEU A 52 -12.54 -0.70 16.35
CA LEU A 52 -13.70 -1.48 16.01
C LEU A 52 -13.44 -2.93 16.47
N GLU A 53 -14.48 -3.60 16.97
CA GLU A 53 -14.47 -5.05 17.18
C GLU A 53 -15.09 -5.72 15.95
N PRO A 54 -14.33 -5.95 14.86
CA PRO A 54 -14.87 -6.55 13.64
C PRO A 54 -15.34 -7.97 13.93
N LYS A 55 -16.64 -8.23 13.70
CA LYS A 55 -17.18 -9.59 13.69
C LYS A 55 -16.80 -10.24 12.37
N GLU A 56 -15.79 -11.11 12.39
CA GLU A 56 -15.44 -11.91 11.22
C GLU A 56 -16.57 -12.90 10.90
N ARG A 57 -17.09 -12.85 9.67
CA ARG A 57 -18.06 -13.81 9.14
C ARG A 57 -17.43 -14.56 7.98
N ARG A 58 -17.30 -15.88 8.12
CA ARG A 58 -16.93 -16.74 6.98
C ARG A 58 -18.14 -16.95 6.09
N ILE A 59 -18.00 -16.65 4.81
CA ILE A 59 -19.03 -16.89 3.79
C ILE A 59 -18.44 -17.70 2.63
N PRO A 60 -19.25 -18.54 1.95
CA PRO A 60 -18.85 -19.21 0.72
C PRO A 60 -18.51 -18.22 -0.40
N LEU A 61 -17.66 -18.64 -1.35
CA LEU A 61 -17.25 -17.82 -2.50
C LEU A 61 -18.46 -17.33 -3.31
N ASP A 62 -19.45 -18.19 -3.53
CA ASP A 62 -20.65 -17.85 -4.29
C ASP A 62 -21.47 -16.73 -3.62
N GLU A 63 -21.57 -16.74 -2.28
CA GLU A 63 -22.23 -15.68 -1.51
C GLU A 63 -21.45 -14.36 -1.60
N PHE A 64 -20.11 -14.42 -1.55
CA PHE A 64 -19.25 -13.25 -1.73
C PHE A 64 -19.41 -12.61 -3.11
N VAL A 65 -19.40 -13.42 -4.18
CA VAL A 65 -19.54 -12.92 -5.56
C VAL A 65 -20.89 -12.24 -5.79
N ASN A 66 -21.96 -12.77 -5.18
CA ASN A 66 -23.29 -12.15 -5.26
C ASN A 66 -23.34 -10.81 -4.52
N LEU A 67 -22.75 -10.71 -3.32
CA LEU A 67 -22.64 -9.45 -2.57
C LEU A 67 -21.78 -8.39 -3.27
N ALA A 68 -20.73 -8.78 -4.00
CA ALA A 68 -19.85 -7.83 -4.68
C ALA A 68 -20.45 -7.27 -5.98
N ARG A 69 -21.49 -7.91 -6.53
CA ARG A 69 -22.17 -7.50 -7.77
C ARG A 69 -23.45 -6.67 -7.53
N SER A 70 -23.98 -6.69 -6.32
CA SER A 70 -25.12 -5.87 -5.87
C SER A 70 -24.68 -4.47 -5.44
#